data_AF-A0A9E6MUL7-F1
#
_entry.id   AF-A0A9E6MUL7-F1
#
_cell.length_a   1.000
_cell.length_b   1.000
_cell.length_c   1.000
_cell.angle_alpha   90.00
_cell.angle_beta   90.00
_cell.angle_gamma   90.00
#
_symmetry.space_group_name_H-M   'P 1'
#
loop_
_entity.id
_entity.type
_entity.pdbx_description
1 polymer ?
#
loop_
_entity_poly.entity_id
_entity_poly.type
_entity_poly.pdbx_seq_one_letter_code
_entity_poly.pdbx_strand_id
1 'polypeptide(L)'
;MNDISKKIKETYRIVNFLLSKNLDEKFSDIFDLAAELELPVGVGRFGDNESWLKSYNELNKMMIENSLIKDFEKYLKETSK
;
A
#
# COMPACT_ATOMS: atom_id res chain seq x y z
N MET A 1 18.07 5.38 -6.37
CA MET A 1 16.98 4.40 -6.12
C MET A 1 15.75 4.88 -6.86
N ASN A 2 15.22 4.05 -7.75
CA ASN A 2 14.10 4.39 -8.66
C ASN A 2 12.83 4.73 -7.85
N ASP A 3 12.01 5.67 -8.31
CA ASP A 3 10.82 6.17 -7.59
C ASP A 3 9.85 5.01 -7.25
N ILE A 4 9.67 4.07 -8.18
CA ILE A 4 8.86 2.87 -8.01
C ILE A 4 9.33 2.00 -6.84
N SER A 5 10.65 1.83 -6.66
CA SER A 5 11.17 1.01 -5.55
C SER A 5 10.84 1.60 -4.17
N LYS A 6 10.68 2.93 -4.06
CA LYS A 6 10.21 3.55 -2.81
C LYS A 6 8.73 3.28 -2.60
N LYS A 7 7.93 3.38 -3.66
CA LYS A 7 6.47 3.15 -3.62
C LYS A 7 6.13 1.68 -3.31
N ILE A 8 6.88 0.72 -3.85
CA ILE A 8 6.74 -0.71 -3.48
C ILE A 8 7.03 -0.92 -1.98
N LYS A 9 8.05 -0.26 -1.42
CA LYS A 9 8.30 -0.32 0.03
C LYS A 9 7.17 0.31 0.84
N GLU A 10 6.50 1.31 0.29
CA GLU A 10 5.35 1.95 0.92
C GLU A 10 4.12 1.03 0.90
N THR A 11 3.85 0.32 -0.20
CA THR A 11 2.77 -0.67 -0.26
C THR A 11 2.97 -1.81 0.73
N TYR A 12 4.19 -2.33 0.86
CA TYR A 12 4.56 -3.27 1.94
C TYR A 12 4.24 -2.72 3.33
N ARG A 13 4.53 -1.45 3.58
CA ARG A 13 4.24 -0.82 4.89
C ARG A 13 2.74 -0.67 5.12
N ILE A 14 1.95 -0.39 4.08
CA ILE A 14 0.47 -0.33 4.15
C ILE A 14 -0.10 -1.70 4.49
N VAL A 15 0.37 -2.78 3.85
CA VAL A 15 -0.03 -4.16 4.17
C VAL A 15 0.22 -4.47 5.65
N ASN A 16 1.44 -4.21 6.13
CA ASN A 16 1.79 -4.44 7.54
C ASN A 16 0.98 -3.56 8.50
N PHE A 17 0.69 -2.31 8.13
CA PHE A 17 -0.17 -1.45 8.92
C PHE A 17 -1.56 -2.07 9.10
N LEU A 18 -2.20 -2.50 8.00
CA LEU A 18 -3.54 -3.09 8.03
C LEU A 18 -3.56 -4.35 8.89
N LEU A 19 -2.60 -5.26 8.70
CA LEU A 19 -2.47 -6.48 9.51
C LEU A 19 -2.23 -6.15 11.00
N SER A 20 -1.33 -5.20 11.31
CA SER A 20 -1.00 -4.85 12.70
C SER A 20 -2.17 -4.27 13.48
N LYS A 21 -3.17 -3.73 12.78
CA LYS A 21 -4.37 -3.13 13.37
C LYS A 21 -5.61 -4.01 13.19
N ASN A 22 -5.48 -5.23 12.64
CA ASN A 22 -6.59 -6.12 12.27
C ASN A 22 -7.64 -5.40 11.40
N LEU A 23 -7.16 -4.65 10.41
CA LEU A 23 -7.97 -3.84 9.49
C LEU A 23 -8.10 -4.48 8.11
N ASP A 24 -7.38 -5.57 7.85
CA ASP A 24 -7.35 -6.31 6.60
C ASP A 24 -8.73 -6.83 6.18
N GLU A 25 -9.50 -7.45 7.08
CA GLU A 25 -10.87 -7.88 6.74
C GLU A 25 -11.84 -6.72 6.54
N LYS A 26 -11.66 -5.63 7.31
CA LYS A 26 -12.55 -4.46 7.23
C LYS A 26 -12.33 -3.65 5.95
N PHE A 27 -11.09 -3.59 5.48
CA PHE A 27 -10.69 -2.87 4.29
C PHE A 27 -10.04 -3.83 3.28
N SER A 28 -10.73 -4.94 3.00
CA SER A 28 -10.24 -6.01 2.13
C SER A 28 -9.78 -5.50 0.77
N ASP A 29 -10.53 -4.59 0.15
CA ASP A 29 -10.18 -4.03 -1.16
C ASP A 29 -8.86 -3.24 -1.13
N ILE A 30 -8.59 -2.52 -0.04
CA ILE A 30 -7.33 -1.77 0.17
C ILE A 30 -6.19 -2.76 0.42
N PHE A 31 -6.45 -3.77 1.25
CA PHE A 31 -5.49 -4.80 1.59
C PHE A 31 -5.05 -5.59 0.35
N ASP A 32 -6.00 -6.11 -0.42
CA ASP A 32 -5.75 -6.89 -1.63
C ASP A 32 -4.97 -6.08 -2.66
N LEU A 33 -5.36 -4.81 -2.89
CA LEU A 33 -4.64 -3.93 -3.81
C LEU A 33 -3.21 -3.63 -3.33
N ALA A 34 -3.02 -3.38 -2.04
CA ALA A 34 -1.69 -3.14 -1.48
C ALA A 34 -0.80 -4.39 -1.58
N ALA A 35 -1.35 -5.58 -1.33
CA ALA A 35 -0.67 -6.86 -1.45
C ALA A 35 -0.27 -7.16 -2.91
N GLU A 36 -1.16 -6.90 -3.88
CA GLU A 36 -0.82 -7.03 -5.30
C GLU A 36 0.30 -6.07 -5.72
N LEU A 37 0.31 -4.84 -5.19
CA LEU A 37 1.32 -3.82 -5.52
C LEU A 37 2.65 -4.01 -4.81
N GLU A 38 2.69 -4.75 -3.69
CA GLU A 38 3.94 -5.16 -3.04
C GLU A 38 4.77 -6.10 -3.92
N LEU A 39 4.12 -6.89 -4.76
CA LEU A 39 4.81 -7.80 -5.68
C LEU A 39 5.64 -7.01 -6.72
N PRO A 40 6.80 -7.54 -7.16
CA PRO A 40 7.57 -6.92 -8.23
C PRO A 40 6.72 -6.68 -9.49
N VAL A 41 6.95 -5.54 -10.14
CA VAL A 41 6.34 -5.23 -11.45
C VAL A 41 6.65 -6.36 -12.44
N GLY A 42 5.63 -6.86 -13.14
CA GLY A 42 5.75 -8.03 -14.03
C GLY A 42 5.42 -9.38 -13.38
N VAL A 43 5.25 -9.44 -12.05
CA VAL A 43 4.79 -10.64 -11.33
C VAL A 43 3.32 -10.51 -10.92
N GLY A 44 2.89 -9.30 -10.53
CA GLY A 44 1.49 -9.01 -10.19
C GLY A 44 0.62 -8.70 -11.42
N ARG A 45 -0.65 -8.35 -11.17
CA ARG A 45 -1.64 -7.95 -12.20
C ARG A 45 -1.21 -6.72 -13.02
N PHE A 46 -0.27 -5.95 -12.49
CA PHE A 46 0.27 -4.73 -13.10
C PHE A 46 1.63 -5.06 -13.74
N GLY A 47 1.57 -5.60 -14.97
CA GLY A 47 2.73 -6.08 -15.71
C GLY A 47 3.67 -4.98 -16.23
N ASP A 48 3.27 -3.71 -16.11
CA ASP A 48 4.02 -2.54 -16.54
C ASP A 48 3.97 -1.40 -15.51
N ASN A 49 4.92 -0.47 -15.63
CA ASN A 49 5.08 0.63 -14.68
C ASN A 49 3.89 1.61 -14.69
N GLU A 50 3.24 1.84 -15.83
CA GLU A 50 2.14 2.80 -15.95
C GLU A 50 0.89 2.26 -15.24
N SER A 51 0.54 1.01 -15.52
CA SER A 51 -0.53 0.29 -14.83
C SER A 51 -0.28 0.21 -13.33
N TRP A 52 0.96 -0.09 -12.93
CA TRP A 52 1.35 -0.15 -11.51
C TRP A 52 1.16 1.22 -10.82
N LEU A 53 1.63 2.30 -11.46
CA LEU A 53 1.51 3.66 -10.92
C LEU A 53 0.04 4.10 -10.81
N LYS A 54 -0.79 3.76 -11.80
CA LYS A 54 -2.23 4.05 -11.76
C LYS A 54 -2.89 3.38 -10.56
N SER A 55 -2.61 2.09 -10.35
CA SER A 55 -3.13 1.32 -9.22
C SER A 55 -2.59 1.83 -7.88
N TYR A 56 -1.32 2.23 -7.80
CA TYR A 56 -0.76 2.87 -6.62
C TYR A 56 -1.46 4.18 -6.26
N ASN A 57 -1.81 5.00 -7.26
CA ASN A 57 -2.57 6.23 -7.03
C ASN A 57 -3.99 5.93 -6.53
N GLU A 58 -4.63 4.88 -7.05
CA GLU A 58 -5.94 4.43 -6.54
C GLU A 58 -5.85 3.96 -5.08
N LEU A 59 -4.81 3.18 -4.73
CA LEU A 59 -4.57 2.77 -3.35
C LEU A 59 -4.48 3.98 -2.41
N ASN A 60 -3.70 5.01 -2.78
CA ASN A 60 -3.58 6.22 -1.98
C ASN A 60 -4.91 6.96 -1.82
N LYS A 61 -5.70 7.02 -2.90
CA LYS A 61 -7.03 7.62 -2.86
C LYS A 61 -7.95 6.86 -1.89
N MET A 62 -7.97 5.53 -1.95
CA MET A 62 -8.76 4.71 -1.04
C MET A 62 -8.34 4.90 0.43
N MET A 63 -7.03 4.99 0.70
CA MET A 63 -6.51 5.28 2.04
C MET A 63 -6.99 6.64 2.58
N ILE A 64 -7.06 7.66 1.72
CA ILE A 64 -7.57 9.01 2.07
C ILE A 64 -9.08 8.96 2.32
N GLU A 65 -9.85 8.38 1.40
CA GLU A 65 -11.32 8.31 1.48
C GLU A 65 -11.79 7.54 2.72
N ASN A 66 -11.04 6.50 3.11
CA ASN A 66 -11.32 5.72 4.32
C ASN A 66 -10.67 6.29 5.59
N SER A 67 -10.09 7.51 5.51
CA SER A 67 -9.47 8.22 6.65
C SER A 67 -8.34 7.45 7.35
N LEU A 68 -7.65 6.57 6.63
CA LEU A 68 -6.59 5.71 7.17
C LEU A 68 -5.22 6.40 7.26
N ILE A 69 -5.03 7.51 6.55
CA ILE A 69 -3.72 8.19 6.43
C ILE A 69 -3.13 8.59 7.79
N LYS A 70 -3.94 9.16 8.69
CA LYS A 70 -3.45 9.60 10.00
C LYS A 70 -2.96 8.43 10.86
N ASP A 71 -3.69 7.32 10.83
CA ASP A 71 -3.34 6.12 11.58
C ASP A 71 -2.12 5.43 10.97
N PHE A 72 -2.00 5.44 9.64
CA PHE A 72 -0.82 4.97 8.94
C PHE A 72 0.43 5.79 9.26
N GLU A 73 0.34 7.13 9.26
CA GLU A 73 1.45 8.00 9.66
C GLU A 73 1.88 7.77 11.12
N LYS A 74 0.91 7.54 12.00
CA LYS A 74 1.17 7.19 13.40
C LYS A 74 1.90 5.85 13.49
N TYR A 75 1.43 4.84 12.77
CA TYR A 75 2.08 3.53 12.68
C TYR A 75 3.55 3.66 12.21
N LEU A 76 3.81 4.42 11.15
CA LEU A 76 5.18 4.63 10.64
C LEU A 76 6.11 5.23 11.70
N LYS A 77 5.62 6.16 12.53
CA LYS A 77 6.40 6.74 13.64
C LYS A 77 6.67 5.74 14.76
N GLU A 78 5.72 4.85 15.04
CA GLU A 78 5.83 3.80 16.06
C GLU A 78 6.85 2.73 15.67
N THR A 79 6.94 2.37 14.39
CA THR A 79 7.80 1.29 13.88
C THR A 79 9.14 1.74 13.31
N SER A 80 9.45 3.04 13.30
CA SER A 80 10.73 3.58 12.82
C SER A 80 11.82 3.65 13.91
N LYS A 81 11.67 2.90 15.00
CA LYS A 81 12.66 2.74 16.08
C LYS A 81 13.42 1.43 15.93
#